data_AF-A0A7V1M0Y4-F1
#
_entry.id   AF-A0A7V1M0Y4-F1
#
_cell.length_a   1.000
_cell.length_b   1.000
_cell.length_c   1.000
_cell.angle_alpha   90.00
_cell.angle_beta   90.00
_cell.angle_gamma   90.00
#
_symmetry.space_group_name_H-M   'P 1'
#
loop_
_entity.id
_entity.type
_entity.pdbx_description
1 polymer ?
#
loop_
_entity_poly.entity_id
_entity_poly.type
_entity_poly.pdbx_seq_one_letter_code
_entity_poly.pdbx_strand_id
1 'polypeptide(L)'
;MSEHPPQPPHSPQPPQPASIQAAVVQPTNTLGIVGFILSLLGFVGTCGLLSPIGLILSIIALRREPKGFAIAGLILGILGTIVFALAMLIFGVFALAFVGLLAAGITLSVPNLTTYSEIIQIEAAVEQYAKNNGGALPDSLTTAIGSNTELATDYWDQPYVYESLDSGQFRITSLGADGIAGTEDDITFTYDLK
;
A
#
# COMPACT_ATOMS: atom_id res chain seq x y z
N MET A 1 -60.88 -92.04 25.46
CA MET A 1 -61.57 -90.74 25.26
C MET A 1 -61.34 -89.94 26.53
N SER A 2 -60.36 -89.04 26.50
CA SER A 2 -59.96 -88.24 27.66
C SER A 2 -60.52 -86.84 27.46
N GLU A 3 -61.47 -86.43 28.30
CA GLU A 3 -62.08 -85.10 28.23
C GLU A 3 -61.05 -84.02 28.58
N HIS A 4 -60.95 -82.99 27.73
CA HIS A 4 -60.10 -81.84 27.97
C HIS A 4 -60.88 -80.82 28.81
N PRO A 5 -60.38 -80.37 29.96
CA PRO A 5 -61.10 -79.42 30.80
C PRO A 5 -61.20 -78.05 30.10
N PRO A 6 -62.31 -77.30 30.30
CA PRO A 6 -62.50 -75.99 29.69
C PRO A 6 -61.47 -74.98 30.21
N GLN A 7 -60.85 -74.23 29.29
CA GLN A 7 -59.91 -73.17 29.64
C GLN A 7 -60.63 -71.99 30.33
N PRO A 8 -60.07 -71.42 31.40
CA PRO A 8 -60.66 -70.30 32.10
C PRO A 8 -60.63 -68.99 31.27
N PRO A 9 -61.56 -68.05 31.51
CA PRO A 9 -61.67 -66.82 30.74
C PRO A 9 -60.41 -65.96 30.88
N HIS A 10 -59.86 -65.49 29.76
CA HIS A 10 -58.77 -64.51 29.76
C HIS A 10 -59.26 -63.19 30.32
N SER A 11 -58.62 -62.70 31.38
CA SER A 11 -58.85 -61.36 31.93
C SER A 11 -58.23 -60.29 31.01
N PRO A 12 -58.88 -59.12 30.83
CA PRO A 12 -58.30 -58.03 30.03
C PRO A 12 -57.01 -57.51 30.68
N GLN A 13 -55.89 -57.58 29.97
CA GLN A 13 -54.62 -57.04 30.41
C GLN A 13 -54.66 -55.49 30.37
N PRO A 14 -54.27 -54.79 31.45
CA PRO A 14 -54.26 -53.33 31.46
C PRO A 14 -53.22 -52.78 30.45
N PRO A 15 -53.49 -51.62 29.81
CA PRO A 15 -52.56 -51.00 28.86
C PRO A 15 -51.23 -50.66 29.53
N GLN A 16 -50.10 -51.12 28.98
CA GLN A 16 -48.78 -50.71 29.44
C GLN A 16 -48.54 -49.23 29.10
N PRO A 17 -48.00 -48.41 30.03
CA PRO A 17 -47.62 -47.05 29.74
C PRO A 17 -46.51 -47.04 28.68
N ALA A 18 -46.72 -46.30 27.58
CA ALA A 18 -45.68 -46.05 26.59
C ALA A 18 -44.52 -45.29 27.26
N SER A 19 -43.33 -45.90 27.30
CA SER A 19 -42.13 -45.20 27.75
C SER A 19 -41.80 -44.09 26.76
N ILE A 20 -42.01 -42.84 27.16
CA ILE A 20 -41.51 -41.67 26.43
C ILE A 20 -39.98 -41.69 26.58
N GLN A 21 -39.27 -42.15 25.55
CA GLN A 21 -37.83 -42.02 25.48
C GLN A 21 -37.52 -40.54 25.25
N ALA A 22 -37.16 -39.82 26.31
CA ALA A 22 -36.73 -38.44 26.20
C ALA A 22 -35.51 -38.40 25.26
N ALA A 23 -35.63 -37.69 24.15
CA ALA A 23 -34.50 -37.45 23.27
C ALA A 23 -33.40 -36.76 24.08
N VAL A 24 -32.25 -37.41 24.23
CA VAL A 24 -31.07 -36.82 24.86
C VAL A 24 -30.60 -35.69 23.95
N VAL A 25 -30.97 -34.45 24.28
CA VAL A 25 -30.49 -33.26 23.58
C VAL A 25 -29.01 -33.11 23.90
N GLN A 26 -28.15 -33.43 22.94
CA GLN A 26 -26.71 -33.24 23.13
C GLN A 26 -26.40 -31.74 23.18
N PRO A 27 -25.61 -31.26 24.16
CA PRO A 27 -25.25 -29.86 24.26
C PRO A 27 -24.37 -29.45 23.06
N THR A 28 -24.69 -28.32 22.42
CA THR A 28 -23.92 -27.77 21.30
C THR A 28 -23.14 -26.53 21.74
N ASN A 29 -21.89 -26.42 21.30
CA ASN A 29 -21.02 -25.27 21.58
C ASN A 29 -20.98 -24.32 20.37
N THR A 30 -22.04 -23.52 20.20
CA THR A 30 -22.17 -22.54 19.12
C THR A 30 -21.01 -21.53 19.11
N LEU A 31 -20.49 -21.16 20.28
CA LEU A 31 -19.37 -20.22 20.39
C LEU A 31 -18.09 -20.80 19.78
N GLY A 32 -17.85 -22.11 19.95
CA GLY A 32 -16.71 -22.81 19.35
C GLY A 32 -16.80 -22.92 17.83
N ILE A 33 -18.01 -23.13 17.30
CA ILE A 33 -18.25 -23.17 15.85
C ILE A 33 -18.04 -21.78 15.23
N VAL A 34 -18.55 -20.72 15.86
CA VAL A 34 -18.37 -19.35 15.39
C VAL A 34 -16.89 -18.94 15.44
N GLY A 35 -16.16 -19.27 16.51
CA GLY A 35 -14.72 -19.02 16.62
C GLY A 35 -13.90 -19.75 15.54
N PHE A 36 -14.28 -20.99 15.21
CA PHE A 36 -13.66 -21.75 14.12
C PHE A 36 -13.92 -21.13 12.74
N ILE A 37 -15.17 -20.78 12.42
CA ILE A 37 -15.54 -20.17 11.15
C ILE A 37 -14.83 -18.82 10.96
N LEU A 38 -14.79 -17.98 11.99
CA LEU A 38 -14.12 -16.67 11.93
C LEU A 38 -12.59 -16.82 11.80
N SER A 39 -11.98 -17.82 12.45
CA SER A 39 -10.55 -18.11 12.28
C SER A 39 -10.24 -18.62 10.88
N LEU A 40 -11.10 -19.44 10.29
CA LEU A 40 -10.95 -19.96 8.93
C LEU A 40 -11.16 -18.88 7.87
N LEU A 41 -12.21 -18.06 7.99
CA LEU A 41 -12.42 -16.90 7.10
C LEU A 41 -11.34 -15.83 7.30
N GLY A 42 -10.83 -15.67 8.52
CA GLY A 42 -9.68 -14.80 8.80
C GLY A 42 -8.45 -15.27 8.03
N PHE A 43 -8.13 -16.56 8.14
CA PHE A 43 -6.97 -17.18 7.51
C PHE A 43 -7.07 -17.21 5.98
N VAL A 44 -8.21 -17.61 5.42
CA VAL A 44 -8.39 -17.84 3.97
C VAL A 44 -8.86 -16.57 3.24
N GLY A 45 -9.66 -15.72 3.88
CA GLY A 45 -10.34 -14.59 3.23
C GLY A 45 -9.72 -13.21 3.46
N THR A 46 -8.99 -12.98 4.55
CA THR A 46 -8.47 -11.63 4.91
C THR A 46 -6.98 -11.60 5.24
N CYS A 47 -6.23 -12.64 4.85
CA CYS A 47 -4.81 -12.81 5.20
C CYS A 47 -4.52 -12.72 6.70
N GLY A 48 -5.49 -13.02 7.58
CA GLY A 48 -5.32 -13.08 9.03
C GLY A 48 -5.77 -11.85 9.82
N LEU A 49 -6.37 -10.83 9.19
CA LEU A 49 -6.88 -9.65 9.91
C LEU A 49 -8.00 -9.98 10.92
N LEU A 50 -8.88 -10.95 10.60
CA LEU A 50 -9.92 -11.45 11.52
C LEU A 50 -9.41 -12.53 12.49
N SER A 51 -8.18 -13.03 12.31
CA SER A 51 -7.61 -14.14 13.08
C SER A 51 -7.50 -13.86 14.59
N PRO A 52 -7.12 -12.66 15.06
CA PRO A 52 -7.05 -12.37 16.50
C PRO A 52 -8.42 -12.41 17.18
N ILE A 53 -9.48 -11.98 16.48
CA ILE A 53 -10.85 -12.00 17.00
C ILE A 53 -11.37 -13.45 17.07
N GLY A 54 -11.11 -14.25 16.03
CA GLY A 54 -11.40 -15.68 16.02
C GLY A 54 -10.67 -16.45 17.14
N LEU A 55 -9.40 -16.11 17.38
CA LEU A 55 -8.58 -16.65 18.47
C LEU A 55 -9.21 -16.36 19.84
N ILE A 56 -9.58 -15.11 20.12
CA ILE A 56 -10.17 -14.72 21.41
C ILE A 56 -11.49 -15.47 21.66
N LEU A 57 -12.35 -15.58 20.64
CA LEU A 57 -13.62 -16.30 20.76
C LEU A 57 -13.41 -17.80 20.96
N SER A 58 -12.42 -18.41 20.30
CA SER A 58 -12.04 -19.81 20.53
C SER A 58 -11.49 -20.04 21.94
N ILE A 59 -10.68 -19.13 22.51
CA ILE A 59 -10.21 -19.22 23.90
C ILE A 59 -11.38 -19.21 24.88
N ILE A 60 -12.38 -18.37 24.67
CA ILE A 60 -13.58 -18.31 25.54
C ILE A 60 -14.43 -19.58 25.37
N ALA A 61 -14.53 -20.11 24.14
CA ALA A 61 -15.29 -21.32 23.83
C ALA A 61 -14.70 -22.60 24.45
N LEU A 62 -13.40 -22.65 24.80
CA LEU A 62 -12.78 -23.79 25.49
C LEU A 62 -13.38 -24.07 26.88
N ARG A 63 -14.07 -23.09 27.48
CA ARG A 63 -14.77 -23.26 28.77
C ARG A 63 -16.10 -24.01 28.65
N ARG A 64 -16.54 -24.37 27.44
CA ARG A 64 -17.81 -25.07 27.17
C ARG A 64 -17.57 -26.39 26.44
N GLU A 65 -18.33 -27.41 26.79
CA GLU A 65 -18.33 -28.70 26.09
C GLU A 65 -19.39 -28.69 24.98
N PRO A 66 -19.15 -29.38 23.84
CA PRO A 66 -17.93 -30.10 23.45
C PRO A 66 -16.82 -29.17 22.93
N LYS A 67 -15.55 -29.56 23.17
CA LYS A 67 -14.37 -28.69 22.99
C LYS A 67 -13.71 -28.76 21.59
N GLY A 68 -14.09 -29.72 20.74
CA GLY A 68 -13.39 -30.01 19.48
C GLY A 68 -13.26 -28.82 18.53
N PHE A 69 -14.38 -28.13 18.24
CA PHE A 69 -14.36 -26.94 17.38
C PHE A 69 -13.63 -25.75 18.02
N ALA A 70 -13.68 -25.62 19.35
CA ALA A 70 -12.98 -24.56 20.06
C ALA A 70 -11.45 -24.73 19.96
N ILE A 71 -10.95 -25.97 20.09
CA ILE A 71 -9.52 -26.31 19.94
C ILE A 71 -9.07 -26.12 18.48
N ALA A 72 -9.86 -26.58 17.51
CA ALA A 72 -9.54 -26.40 16.09
C ALA A 72 -9.46 -24.91 15.68
N GLY A 73 -10.42 -24.10 16.15
CA GLY A 73 -10.41 -22.65 15.94
C GLY A 73 -9.22 -21.96 16.62
N LEU A 74 -8.81 -22.41 17.80
CA LEU A 74 -7.63 -21.89 18.49
C LEU A 74 -6.34 -22.14 17.69
N ILE A 75 -6.14 -23.37 17.19
CA ILE A 75 -4.94 -23.72 16.40
C ILE A 75 -4.88 -22.91 15.11
N LEU A 76 -5.99 -22.82 14.39
CA LEU A 76 -6.07 -22.01 13.17
C LEU A 76 -5.90 -20.51 13.45
N GLY A 77 -6.42 -20.01 14.58
CA GLY A 77 -6.21 -18.65 15.04
C GLY A 77 -4.74 -18.34 15.33
N ILE A 78 -4.03 -19.25 16.00
CA ILE A 78 -2.58 -19.08 16.28
C ILE A 78 -1.79 -19.08 14.98
N LEU A 79 -1.99 -20.07 14.11
CA LEU A 79 -1.28 -20.12 12.82
C LEU A 79 -1.59 -18.89 11.97
N GLY A 80 -2.86 -18.48 11.88
CA GLY A 80 -3.25 -17.30 11.11
C GLY A 80 -2.68 -16.01 11.66
N THR A 81 -2.60 -15.86 12.97
CA THR A 81 -1.99 -14.68 13.61
C THR A 81 -0.47 -14.65 13.36
N ILE A 82 0.22 -15.79 13.43
CA ILE A 82 1.66 -15.88 13.14
C ILE A 82 1.93 -15.55 11.66
N VAL A 83 1.16 -16.14 10.74
CA VAL A 83 1.29 -15.86 9.30
C VAL A 83 1.01 -14.40 8.99
N PHE A 84 -0.02 -13.80 9.61
CA PHE A 84 -0.31 -12.38 9.46
C PHE A 84 0.81 -11.49 10.00
N ALA A 85 1.36 -11.80 11.18
CA ALA A 85 2.46 -11.04 11.77
C ALA A 85 3.71 -11.11 10.89
N LEU A 86 4.05 -12.29 10.36
CA LEU A 86 5.17 -12.46 9.42
C LEU A 86 4.91 -11.72 8.11
N ALA A 87 3.69 -11.81 7.56
CA ALA A 87 3.31 -11.08 6.35
C ALA A 87 3.44 -9.56 6.58
N MET A 88 2.91 -9.02 7.68
CA MET A 88 3.03 -7.61 8.03
C MET A 88 4.48 -7.18 8.23
N LEU A 89 5.33 -8.01 8.82
CA LEU A 89 6.75 -7.70 8.97
C LEU A 89 7.45 -7.64 7.61
N ILE A 90 7.20 -8.63 6.75
CA ILE A 90 7.77 -8.69 5.40
C ILE A 90 7.26 -7.50 4.57
N PHE A 91 5.95 -7.33 4.45
CA PHE A 91 5.33 -6.22 3.72
C PHE A 91 5.72 -4.86 4.30
N GLY A 92 5.81 -4.73 5.62
CA GLY A 92 6.21 -3.50 6.28
C GLY A 92 7.64 -3.10 5.93
N VAL A 93 8.58 -4.05 5.97
CA VAL A 93 9.97 -3.82 5.56
C VAL A 93 10.05 -3.46 4.07
N PHE A 94 9.34 -4.18 3.20
CA PHE A 94 9.32 -3.87 1.77
C PHE A 94 8.65 -2.52 1.47
N ALA A 95 7.57 -2.17 2.16
CA ALA A 95 6.90 -0.89 2.00
C ALA A 95 7.81 0.27 2.44
N LEU A 96 8.49 0.14 3.57
CA LEU A 96 9.47 1.12 4.03
C LEU A 96 10.64 1.26 3.06
N ALA A 97 11.21 0.15 2.58
CA ALA A 97 12.28 0.15 1.59
C ALA A 97 11.83 0.80 0.27
N PHE A 98 10.61 0.50 -0.18
CA PHE A 98 10.04 1.06 -1.40
C PHE A 98 9.81 2.58 -1.27
N VAL A 99 9.24 3.05 -0.16
CA VAL A 99 9.08 4.48 0.10
C VAL A 99 10.45 5.18 0.15
N GLY A 100 11.45 4.58 0.79
CA GLY A 100 12.81 5.10 0.82
C GLY A 100 13.42 5.22 -0.58
N LEU A 101 13.27 4.20 -1.42
CA LEU A 101 13.75 4.21 -2.80
C LEU A 101 13.05 5.27 -3.65
N LEU A 102 11.72 5.40 -3.54
CA LEU A 102 10.96 6.43 -4.23
C LEU A 102 11.40 7.84 -3.82
N ALA A 103 11.55 8.09 -2.52
CA ALA A 103 11.97 9.39 -2.00
C ALA A 103 13.39 9.75 -2.46
N ALA A 104 14.31 8.78 -2.46
CA ALA A 104 15.65 8.96 -2.99
C ALA A 104 15.64 9.26 -4.50
N GLY A 105 14.86 8.52 -5.28
CA GLY A 105 14.74 8.76 -6.73
C GLY A 105 14.20 10.15 -7.07
N ILE A 106 13.22 10.65 -6.29
CA ILE A 106 12.72 12.03 -6.44
C ILE A 106 13.85 13.01 -6.15
N THR A 107 14.52 12.87 -5.00
CA THR A 107 15.57 13.80 -4.54
C THR A 107 16.71 13.91 -5.54
N LEU A 108 17.13 12.80 -6.14
CA LEU A 108 18.19 12.77 -7.16
C LEU A 108 17.76 13.43 -8.48
N SER A 109 16.45 13.54 -8.75
CA SER A 109 15.92 14.08 -10.00
C SER A 109 15.50 15.55 -9.92
N VAL A 110 15.22 16.09 -8.72
CA VAL A 110 14.79 17.49 -8.54
C VAL A 110 15.75 18.51 -9.14
N PRO A 111 17.09 18.44 -8.90
CA PRO A 111 18.02 19.46 -9.36
C PRO A 111 17.93 19.72 -10.86
N ASN A 112 17.92 18.63 -11.64
CA ASN A 112 17.81 18.72 -13.08
C ASN A 112 16.46 19.30 -13.50
N LEU A 113 15.35 18.88 -12.88
CA LEU A 113 14.00 19.35 -13.22
C LEU A 113 13.83 20.86 -12.98
N THR A 114 14.33 21.38 -11.86
CA THR A 114 14.27 22.82 -11.57
C THR A 114 15.11 23.60 -12.57
N THR A 115 16.35 23.17 -12.82
CA THR A 115 17.25 23.81 -13.78
C THR A 115 16.68 23.79 -15.20
N TYR A 116 16.06 22.70 -15.64
CA TYR A 116 15.36 22.67 -16.94
C TYR A 116 14.22 23.70 -17.00
N SER A 117 13.42 23.82 -15.94
CA SER A 117 12.31 24.77 -15.90
C SER A 117 12.78 26.23 -15.88
N GLU A 118 13.90 26.51 -15.24
CA GLU A 118 14.51 27.84 -15.18
C GLU A 118 15.12 28.24 -16.52
N ILE A 119 15.83 27.33 -17.20
CA ILE A 119 16.36 27.58 -18.55
C ILE A 119 15.23 27.92 -19.53
N ILE A 120 14.08 27.25 -19.47
CA ILE A 120 12.90 27.59 -20.29
C ILE A 120 12.38 29.00 -19.97
N GLN A 121 12.37 29.41 -18.69
CA GLN A 121 11.97 30.77 -18.31
C GLN A 121 12.97 31.82 -18.78
N ILE A 122 14.26 31.49 -18.76
CA ILE A 122 15.32 32.35 -19.30
C ILE A 122 15.16 32.49 -20.82
N GLU A 123 14.91 31.40 -21.57
CA GLU A 123 14.61 31.46 -23.00
C GLU A 123 13.45 32.43 -23.27
N ALA A 124 12.35 32.30 -22.53
CA ALA A 124 11.20 33.17 -22.68
C ALA A 124 11.54 34.65 -22.38
N ALA A 125 12.37 34.92 -21.38
CA ALA A 125 12.83 36.27 -21.04
C ALA A 125 13.72 36.85 -22.16
N VAL A 126 14.65 36.06 -22.71
CA VAL A 126 15.49 36.45 -23.85
C VAL A 126 14.65 36.74 -25.09
N GLU A 127 13.69 35.88 -25.41
CA GLU A 127 12.76 36.11 -26.53
C GLU A 127 11.92 37.38 -26.32
N GLN A 128 11.41 37.60 -25.10
CA GLN A 128 10.63 38.79 -24.79
C GLN A 128 11.48 40.06 -24.91
N TYR A 129 12.73 40.02 -24.45
CA TYR A 129 13.68 41.11 -24.66
C TYR A 129 13.89 41.37 -26.16
N ALA A 130 14.15 40.33 -26.96
CA ALA A 130 14.37 40.48 -28.40
C ALA A 130 13.15 41.08 -29.11
N LYS A 131 11.93 40.63 -28.77
CA LYS A 131 10.67 41.21 -29.30
C LYS A 131 10.55 42.70 -29.01
N ASN A 132 10.99 43.14 -27.84
CA ASN A 132 10.94 44.55 -27.45
C ASN A 132 12.09 45.39 -28.04
N ASN A 133 13.17 44.75 -28.47
CA ASN A 133 14.39 45.40 -28.95
C ASN A 133 14.67 45.12 -30.44
N GLY A 134 13.61 44.97 -31.24
CA GLY A 134 13.73 44.85 -32.71
C GLY A 134 14.48 43.60 -33.19
N GLY A 135 14.46 42.52 -32.41
CA GLY A 135 15.14 41.26 -32.70
C GLY A 135 16.57 41.16 -32.18
N ALA A 136 17.08 42.18 -31.47
CA ALA A 136 18.41 42.14 -30.87
C ALA A 136 18.44 41.23 -29.63
N LEU A 137 19.44 40.34 -29.56
CA LEU A 137 19.72 39.56 -28.35
C LEU A 137 20.27 40.47 -27.23
N PRO A 138 20.03 40.12 -25.95
CA PRO A 138 20.60 40.83 -24.82
C PRO A 138 22.12 40.59 -24.72
N ASP A 139 22.88 41.61 -24.27
CA ASP A 139 24.34 41.50 -24.09
C ASP A 139 24.73 40.59 -22.90
N SER A 140 23.80 40.37 -21.98
CA SER A 140 24.01 39.56 -20.78
C SER A 140 22.70 38.94 -20.31
N LEU A 141 22.81 37.84 -19.56
CA LEU A 141 21.65 37.21 -18.93
C LEU A 141 20.87 38.18 -18.03
N THR A 142 21.58 38.99 -17.23
CA THR A 142 20.97 39.96 -16.32
C THR A 142 20.10 40.99 -17.05
N THR A 143 20.46 41.35 -18.28
CA THR A 143 19.65 42.25 -19.10
C THR A 143 18.34 41.59 -19.52
N ALA A 144 18.36 40.28 -19.79
CA ALA A 144 17.18 39.52 -20.19
C ALA A 144 16.21 39.29 -19.03
N ILE A 145 16.72 38.82 -17.89
CA ILE A 145 15.90 38.44 -16.72
C ILE A 145 15.50 39.64 -15.85
N GLY A 146 16.14 40.80 -16.04
CA GLY A 146 15.82 42.03 -15.33
C GLY A 146 15.97 41.90 -13.82
N SER A 147 14.87 42.10 -13.09
CA SER A 147 14.84 42.00 -11.62
C SER A 147 14.58 40.59 -11.10
N ASN A 148 14.41 39.59 -11.98
CA ASN A 148 14.17 38.22 -11.55
C ASN A 148 15.48 37.52 -11.20
N THR A 149 15.97 37.76 -9.99
CA THR A 149 17.22 37.21 -9.49
C THR A 149 17.17 35.70 -9.24
N GLU A 150 15.98 35.09 -9.16
CA GLU A 150 15.82 33.64 -9.03
C GLU A 150 16.33 32.91 -10.29
N LEU A 151 16.37 33.58 -11.44
CA LEU A 151 16.89 33.04 -12.70
C LEU A 151 18.38 33.35 -12.93
N ALA A 152 19.06 33.94 -11.95
CA ALA A 152 20.47 34.28 -12.07
C ALA A 152 21.39 33.07 -11.85
N THR A 153 20.92 32.11 -11.05
CA THR A 153 21.67 30.92 -10.65
C THR A 153 20.82 29.67 -10.85
N ASP A 154 21.48 28.53 -11.06
CA ASP A 154 20.84 27.22 -11.13
C ASP A 154 20.57 26.64 -9.74
N TYR A 155 20.11 25.38 -9.69
CA TYR A 155 19.78 24.67 -8.46
C TYR A 155 20.95 24.53 -7.48
N TRP A 156 22.19 24.53 -7.98
CA TRP A 156 23.41 24.40 -7.19
C TRP A 156 24.02 25.75 -6.83
N ASP A 157 23.24 26.83 -6.94
CA ASP A 157 23.64 28.20 -6.70
C ASP A 157 24.79 28.66 -7.63
N GLN A 158 24.97 27.99 -8.79
CA GLN A 158 25.97 28.40 -9.78
C GLN A 158 25.35 29.36 -10.80
N PRO A 159 26.07 30.41 -11.23
CA PRO A 159 25.54 31.33 -12.23
C PRO A 159 25.35 30.64 -13.58
N TYR A 160 24.22 30.89 -14.24
CA TYR A 160 24.03 30.45 -15.61
C TYR A 160 25.01 31.16 -16.55
N VAL A 161 25.59 30.40 -17.48
CA VAL A 161 26.39 30.94 -18.56
C VAL A 161 25.49 31.22 -19.75
N TYR A 162 25.40 32.49 -20.13
CA TYR A 162 24.69 32.95 -21.31
C TYR A 162 25.68 33.35 -22.41
N GLU A 163 25.47 32.82 -23.61
CA GLU A 163 26.29 33.13 -24.78
C GLU A 163 25.37 33.51 -25.94
N SER A 164 25.50 34.73 -26.47
CA SER A 164 24.91 35.09 -27.75
C SER A 164 25.78 34.54 -28.87
N LEU A 165 25.16 33.79 -29.79
CA LEU A 165 25.80 33.18 -30.95
C LEU A 165 25.43 33.97 -32.21
N ASP A 166 26.00 33.57 -33.34
CA ASP A 166 25.69 34.19 -34.64
C ASP A 166 24.24 33.94 -35.07
N SER A 167 23.72 34.82 -35.92
CA SER A 167 22.43 34.65 -36.62
C SER A 167 21.18 34.54 -35.72
N GLY A 168 21.19 35.18 -34.54
CA GLY A 168 20.03 35.17 -33.63
C GLY A 168 19.90 33.91 -32.78
N GLN A 169 20.97 33.12 -32.69
CA GLN A 169 21.07 32.00 -31.77
C GLN A 169 21.63 32.43 -30.43
N PHE A 170 21.26 31.72 -29.37
CA PHE A 170 21.89 31.88 -28.06
C PHE A 170 21.96 30.56 -27.33
N ARG A 171 22.89 30.47 -26.38
CA ARG A 171 23.14 29.30 -25.56
C ARG A 171 22.99 29.66 -24.08
N ILE A 172 22.39 28.74 -23.34
CA ILE A 172 22.30 28.80 -21.88
C ILE A 172 22.89 27.50 -21.33
N THR A 173 23.81 27.62 -20.39
CA THR A 173 24.47 26.48 -19.73
C THR A 173 24.39 26.63 -18.22
N SER A 174 23.91 25.59 -17.53
CA SER A 174 24.15 25.38 -16.09
C SER A 174 25.43 24.56 -15.94
N LEU A 175 26.27 24.94 -14.97
CA LEU A 175 27.56 24.30 -14.68
C LEU A 175 27.43 23.08 -13.76
N GLY A 176 26.19 22.66 -13.49
CA GLY A 176 25.93 21.51 -12.65
C GLY A 176 26.40 21.68 -11.20
N ALA A 177 26.60 20.55 -10.54
CA ALA A 177 26.96 20.48 -9.13
C ALA A 177 28.43 20.84 -8.88
N ASP A 178 29.31 20.59 -9.85
CA ASP A 178 30.74 20.83 -9.70
C ASP A 178 31.15 22.27 -10.01
N GLY A 179 30.30 23.02 -10.74
CA GLY A 179 30.54 24.42 -11.08
C GLY A 179 31.68 24.60 -12.10
N ILE A 180 32.06 23.56 -12.82
CA ILE A 180 33.18 23.55 -13.76
C ILE A 180 32.64 23.40 -15.17
N ALA A 181 32.93 24.34 -16.06
CA ALA A 181 32.50 24.23 -17.46
C ALA A 181 33.20 23.08 -18.20
N GLY A 182 32.44 22.40 -19.06
CA GLY A 182 32.87 21.32 -19.93
C GLY A 182 32.83 19.94 -19.29
N THR A 183 32.13 19.76 -18.17
CA THR A 183 32.01 18.50 -17.43
C THR A 183 30.73 17.75 -17.79
N GLU A 184 30.56 16.54 -17.25
CA GLU A 184 29.41 15.68 -17.58
C GLU A 184 28.08 16.16 -16.98
N ASP A 185 28.13 16.97 -15.93
CA ASP A 185 26.94 17.53 -15.26
C ASP A 185 26.48 18.87 -15.84
N ASP A 186 27.18 19.40 -16.85
CA ASP A 186 26.73 20.56 -17.60
C ASP A 186 25.40 20.31 -18.31
N ILE A 187 24.45 21.22 -18.11
CA ILE A 187 23.16 21.21 -18.81
C ILE A 187 23.14 22.37 -19.80
N THR A 188 23.34 22.07 -21.08
CA THR A 188 23.44 23.07 -22.15
C THR A 188 22.27 22.99 -23.12
N PHE A 189 21.67 24.15 -23.41
CA PHE A 189 20.66 24.30 -24.45
C PHE A 189 21.04 25.41 -25.42
N THR A 190 20.81 25.17 -26.71
CA THR A 190 20.96 26.17 -27.77
C THR A 190 19.59 26.46 -28.38
N TYR A 191 19.28 27.74 -28.52
CA TYR A 191 17.99 28.24 -28.97
C TYR A 191 18.16 29.13 -30.18
N ASP A 192 17.16 29.13 -31.05
CA ASP A 192 16.98 30.06 -32.15
C ASP A 192 15.89 31.07 -31.77
N LEU A 193 16.13 32.36 -32.00
CA LEU A 193 15.06 33.36 -31.89
C LEU A 193 13.93 33.05 -32.88
N LYS A 194 12.71 32.97 -32.36
CA LYS A 194 11.48 32.73 -33.12
C LYS A 194 10.85 34.01 -33.67
#